data_AF-A0A1M7FK77-F1
#
_entry.id   AF-A0A1M7FK77-F1
#
_cell.length_a   1.000
_cell.length_b   1.000
_cell.length_c   1.000
_cell.angle_alpha   90.00
_cell.angle_beta   90.00
_cell.angle_gamma   90.00
#
_symmetry.space_group_name_H-M   'P 1'
#
loop_
_entity.id
_entity.type
_entity.pdbx_description
1 polymer ?
#
loop_
_entity_poly.entity_id
_entity_poly.type
_entity_poly.pdbx_seq_one_letter_code
_entity_poly.pdbx_strand_id
1 'polypeptide(L)'
;MKILITGDFCTQNRVEKKMEQKRYDALLGDVKSIIQSYDYAIVNFEFPIVNGGSKPILKCGPALKGQPEVIDVLKYAGFNVCTLANNHILDYGEDALVYTKELLEDSDFKTVGAGRNLDNAEEVLELESEGERIAIVNCCEHEFSIAGVNSAGANPLNVIKQYNAIQNYKKVCDYVVVIVHGGIEHFPFPTNRMKETYRFFIDAGANAVINHHQHCYCGYETYKGRPIFYGLGNFLFDWEGKRNTLWNEGVMVGITFEKNKDPQFEVYPFDQSNDEPCVVLKDEKGKKDFEVRNAEKNRIIQDDRLLDYEYQKFVKEQKKEYQLLVEPYDSRLSKGLFNRGLLPSMISKAKLVKLLNYIYCESHQEVMVSVLKDLMLEKK
;
A
#
# COMPACT_ATOMS: atom_id res chain seq x y z
N MET A 1 -5.41 22.23 10.58
CA MET A 1 -6.08 20.97 10.17
C MET A 1 -5.32 19.73 10.72
N LYS A 2 -6.02 18.65 11.10
CA LYS A 2 -5.43 17.37 11.55
C LYS A 2 -5.93 16.19 10.70
N ILE A 3 -5.01 15.38 10.18
CA ILE A 3 -5.34 14.13 9.46
C ILE A 3 -4.71 12.92 10.14
N LEU A 4 -5.42 11.80 10.20
CA LEU A 4 -4.90 10.49 10.61
C LEU A 4 -4.82 9.60 9.40
N ILE A 5 -3.71 8.88 9.22
CA ILE A 5 -3.54 7.90 8.16
C ILE A 5 -3.16 6.57 8.79
N THR A 6 -3.89 5.52 8.43
CA THR A 6 -3.65 4.14 8.87
C THR A 6 -3.18 3.26 7.72
N GLY A 7 -2.59 2.11 8.05
CA GLY A 7 -2.12 1.15 7.07
C GLY A 7 -3.20 0.32 6.37
N ASP A 8 -2.78 -0.80 5.82
CA ASP A 8 -3.56 -1.70 4.96
C ASP A 8 -4.75 -2.32 5.71
N PHE A 9 -5.95 -2.14 5.18
CA PHE A 9 -7.19 -2.65 5.76
C PHE A 9 -7.81 -3.67 4.83
N CYS A 10 -7.98 -4.89 5.35
CA CYS A 10 -8.60 -6.01 4.64
C CYS A 10 -9.39 -6.92 5.59
N THR A 11 -10.70 -7.04 5.36
CA THR A 11 -11.62 -7.74 6.27
C THR A 11 -11.72 -9.24 5.98
N GLN A 12 -10.58 -9.95 5.96
CA GLN A 12 -10.54 -11.40 5.72
C GLN A 12 -10.71 -12.21 7.01
N ASN A 13 -11.00 -13.50 6.86
CA ASN A 13 -10.83 -14.52 7.89
C ASN A 13 -11.62 -14.25 9.18
N ARG A 14 -10.94 -14.10 10.33
CA ARG A 14 -11.60 -13.92 11.63
C ARG A 14 -12.25 -12.54 11.77
N VAL A 15 -11.77 -11.54 11.02
CA VAL A 15 -12.35 -10.18 11.01
C VAL A 15 -13.76 -10.23 10.43
N GLU A 16 -13.94 -10.88 9.27
CA GLU A 16 -15.25 -11.05 8.62
C GLU A 16 -16.30 -11.61 9.59
N LYS A 17 -15.95 -12.67 10.34
CA LYS A 17 -16.84 -13.29 11.34
C LYS A 17 -17.28 -12.33 12.45
N LYS A 18 -16.40 -11.45 12.93
CA LYS A 18 -16.75 -10.47 13.97
C LYS A 18 -17.63 -9.35 13.40
N MET A 19 -17.43 -9.00 12.13
CA MET A 19 -18.27 -8.02 11.42
C MET A 19 -19.69 -8.54 11.23
N GLU A 20 -19.86 -9.78 10.79
CA GLU A 20 -21.17 -10.44 10.69
C GLU A 20 -21.94 -10.44 12.03
N GLN A 21 -21.20 -10.56 13.14
CA GLN A 21 -21.74 -10.51 14.51
C GLN A 21 -21.96 -9.08 15.02
N LYS A 22 -21.67 -8.05 14.22
CA LYS A 22 -21.73 -6.62 14.58
C LYS A 22 -20.88 -6.24 15.80
N ARG A 23 -19.78 -6.97 16.03
CA ARG A 23 -18.87 -6.76 17.16
C ARG A 23 -17.74 -5.79 16.81
N TYR A 24 -18.10 -4.59 16.36
CA TYR A 24 -17.14 -3.59 15.87
C TYR A 24 -16.23 -3.05 16.98
N ASP A 25 -16.75 -2.97 18.22
CA ASP A 25 -15.98 -2.65 19.43
C ASP A 25 -14.85 -3.64 19.68
N ALA A 26 -15.12 -4.92 19.44
CA ALA A 26 -14.12 -5.97 19.59
C ALA A 26 -13.05 -5.94 18.48
N LEU A 27 -13.25 -5.18 17.39
CA LEU A 27 -12.27 -5.01 16.33
C LEU A 27 -11.41 -3.76 16.54
N LEU A 28 -12.05 -2.62 16.81
CA LEU A 28 -11.43 -1.28 16.72
C LEU A 28 -11.65 -0.41 17.97
N GLY A 29 -12.19 -0.95 19.06
CA GLY A 29 -12.54 -0.18 20.25
C GLY A 29 -11.37 0.59 20.87
N ASP A 30 -10.16 0.03 20.84
CA ASP A 30 -8.96 0.60 21.48
C ASP A 30 -8.41 1.83 20.74
N VAL A 31 -8.58 1.87 19.41
CA VAL A 31 -8.09 2.96 18.55
C VAL A 31 -9.16 3.98 18.18
N LYS A 32 -10.44 3.68 18.47
CA LYS A 32 -11.60 4.50 18.09
C LYS A 32 -11.47 5.96 18.55
N SER A 33 -11.12 6.20 19.81
CA SER A 33 -11.03 7.56 20.36
C SER A 33 -9.96 8.40 19.66
N ILE A 34 -8.85 7.78 19.27
CA ILE A 34 -7.80 8.43 18.48
C ILE A 34 -8.35 8.77 17.10
N ILE A 35 -8.94 7.81 16.39
CA ILE A 35 -9.49 8.01 15.04
C ILE A 35 -10.50 9.16 15.01
N GLN A 36 -11.42 9.20 15.97
CA GLN A 36 -12.45 10.24 16.07
C GLN A 36 -11.93 11.63 16.46
N SER A 37 -10.66 11.74 16.89
CA SER A 37 -10.05 13.02 17.30
C SER A 37 -9.44 13.84 16.16
N TYR A 38 -9.43 13.30 14.94
CA TYR A 38 -8.87 13.92 13.73
C TYR A 38 -9.99 14.42 12.81
N ASP A 39 -9.72 15.50 12.07
CA ASP A 39 -10.70 16.08 11.12
C ASP A 39 -10.99 15.09 9.99
N TYR A 40 -9.92 14.46 9.49
CA TYR A 40 -9.99 13.42 8.47
C TYR A 40 -9.20 12.19 8.91
N ALA A 41 -9.86 11.04 8.90
CA ALA A 41 -9.25 9.75 9.15
C ALA A 41 -9.28 8.91 7.87
N ILE A 42 -8.08 8.62 7.37
CA ILE A 42 -7.79 7.97 6.10
C ILE A 42 -7.35 6.52 6.33
N VAL A 43 -7.97 5.59 5.62
CA VAL A 43 -7.61 4.16 5.63
C VAL A 43 -7.32 3.65 4.22
N ASN A 44 -6.32 2.77 4.08
CA ASN A 44 -6.08 2.07 2.83
C ASN A 44 -7.06 0.91 2.65
N PHE A 45 -8.05 1.09 1.76
CA PHE A 45 -9.09 0.10 1.51
C PHE A 45 -8.63 -0.89 0.44
N GLU A 46 -8.02 -2.00 0.86
CA GLU A 46 -7.21 -2.87 0.00
C GLU A 46 -7.94 -4.11 -0.49
N PHE A 47 -9.18 -3.92 -0.96
CA PHE A 47 -9.98 -4.99 -1.57
C PHE A 47 -11.22 -4.38 -2.23
N PRO A 48 -11.81 -5.04 -3.24
CA PRO A 48 -13.14 -4.72 -3.71
C PRO A 48 -14.21 -5.34 -2.80
N ILE A 49 -15.29 -4.61 -2.59
CA ILE A 49 -16.56 -5.17 -2.11
C ILE A 49 -17.21 -5.91 -3.28
N VAL A 50 -17.53 -7.19 -3.07
CA VAL A 50 -18.11 -8.03 -4.11
C VAL A 50 -19.57 -8.25 -3.81
N ASN A 51 -20.45 -7.65 -4.61
CA ASN A 51 -21.88 -7.93 -4.61
C ASN A 51 -22.25 -8.71 -5.88
N GLY A 52 -22.86 -9.89 -5.73
CA GLY A 52 -23.32 -10.72 -6.84
C GLY A 52 -22.27 -11.67 -7.43
N GLY A 53 -22.34 -11.89 -8.74
CA GLY A 53 -21.65 -12.98 -9.45
C GLY A 53 -20.25 -12.66 -10.00
N SER A 54 -19.65 -11.53 -9.62
CA SER A 54 -18.33 -11.13 -10.13
C SER A 54 -17.27 -12.19 -9.83
N LYS A 55 -16.41 -12.43 -10.82
CA LYS A 55 -15.37 -13.46 -10.76
C LYS A 55 -14.00 -12.82 -10.53
N PRO A 56 -13.08 -13.51 -9.85
CA PRO A 56 -11.74 -12.99 -9.68
C PRO A 56 -11.03 -12.86 -11.03
N ILE A 57 -10.20 -11.83 -11.16
CA ILE A 57 -9.33 -11.65 -12.33
C ILE A 57 -8.18 -12.65 -12.32
N LEU A 58 -7.55 -12.87 -13.48
CA LEU A 58 -6.30 -13.61 -13.56
C LEU A 58 -5.15 -12.70 -13.10
N LYS A 59 -4.59 -12.97 -11.91
CA LYS A 59 -3.46 -12.24 -11.33
C LYS A 59 -2.50 -13.17 -10.59
N CYS A 60 -1.33 -12.64 -10.26
CA CYS A 60 -0.44 -13.25 -9.26
C CYS A 60 -0.94 -12.90 -7.84
N GLY A 61 -0.73 -13.78 -6.88
CA GLY A 61 -1.18 -13.59 -5.49
C GLY A 61 -2.65 -13.93 -5.25
N PRO A 62 -3.15 -13.74 -4.01
CA PRO A 62 -4.55 -14.02 -3.68
C PRO A 62 -5.49 -12.97 -4.30
N ALA A 63 -6.73 -13.39 -4.57
CA ALA A 63 -7.82 -12.48 -4.91
C ALA A 63 -8.60 -12.12 -3.64
N LEU A 64 -8.43 -10.89 -3.15
CA LEU A 64 -9.07 -10.36 -1.96
C LEU A 64 -10.47 -9.81 -2.29
N LYS A 65 -11.37 -9.89 -1.31
CA LYS A 65 -12.72 -9.33 -1.39
C LYS A 65 -13.27 -9.02 -0.01
N GLY A 66 -14.26 -8.15 0.06
CA GLY A 66 -15.05 -7.93 1.26
C GLY A 66 -16.54 -7.83 0.97
N GLN A 67 -17.29 -7.56 2.04
CA GLN A 67 -18.75 -7.46 2.05
C GLN A 67 -19.18 -6.04 2.42
N PRO A 68 -20.39 -5.59 2.04
CA PRO A 68 -20.90 -4.24 2.34
C PRO A 68 -20.89 -3.85 3.82
N GLU A 69 -20.95 -4.81 4.74
CA GLU A 69 -20.91 -4.61 6.20
C GLU A 69 -19.63 -3.92 6.68
N VAL A 70 -18.59 -3.88 5.86
CA VAL A 70 -17.37 -3.09 6.13
C VAL A 70 -17.65 -1.61 6.39
N ILE A 71 -18.67 -1.06 5.73
CA ILE A 71 -19.11 0.32 5.90
C ILE A 71 -19.41 0.62 7.37
N ASP A 72 -20.08 -0.29 8.07
CA ASP A 72 -20.45 -0.10 9.47
C ASP A 72 -19.23 -0.09 10.39
N VAL A 73 -18.22 -0.91 10.10
CA VAL A 73 -16.96 -0.96 10.87
C VAL A 73 -16.19 0.35 10.75
N LEU A 74 -16.09 0.86 9.52
CA LEU A 74 -15.41 2.13 9.25
C LEU A 74 -16.14 3.30 9.91
N LYS A 75 -17.48 3.35 9.81
CA LYS A 75 -18.32 4.35 10.48
C LYS A 75 -18.21 4.26 12.00
N TYR A 76 -18.19 3.05 12.57
CA TYR A 76 -18.03 2.84 14.01
C TYR A 76 -16.72 3.44 14.53
N ALA A 77 -15.62 3.25 13.79
CA ALA A 77 -14.30 3.75 14.17
C ALA A 77 -14.15 5.26 13.94
N GLY A 78 -14.89 5.83 12.99
CA GLY A 78 -14.84 7.26 12.65
C GLY A 78 -13.98 7.59 11.43
N PHE A 79 -13.70 6.61 10.56
CA PHE A 79 -13.08 6.88 9.26
C PHE A 79 -14.02 7.68 8.37
N ASN A 80 -13.46 8.53 7.51
CA ASN A 80 -14.24 9.34 6.57
C ASN A 80 -13.56 9.51 5.20
N VAL A 81 -12.35 8.96 5.01
CA VAL A 81 -11.65 8.90 3.72
C VAL A 81 -11.11 7.50 3.47
N CYS A 82 -11.25 6.99 2.25
CA CYS A 82 -10.69 5.71 1.80
C CYS A 82 -9.76 5.93 0.60
N THR A 83 -8.50 5.49 0.72
CA THR A 83 -7.60 5.40 -0.44
C THR A 83 -7.81 4.07 -1.16
N LEU A 84 -7.98 4.12 -2.47
CA LEU A 84 -8.33 2.99 -3.33
C LEU A 84 -7.23 2.61 -4.33
N ALA A 85 -6.18 3.43 -4.49
CA ALA A 85 -5.04 3.06 -5.32
C ALA A 85 -4.20 1.99 -4.60
N ASN A 86 -4.47 0.73 -4.92
CA ASN A 86 -3.70 -0.42 -4.48
C ASN A 86 -3.78 -1.57 -5.50
N ASN A 87 -2.99 -2.61 -5.29
CA ASN A 87 -2.90 -3.75 -6.20
C ASN A 87 -4.09 -4.72 -6.12
N HIS A 88 -4.96 -4.58 -5.10
CA HIS A 88 -6.07 -5.48 -4.85
C HIS A 88 -7.44 -4.94 -5.28
N ILE A 89 -7.59 -3.63 -5.52
CA ILE A 89 -8.90 -3.00 -5.77
C ILE A 89 -9.65 -3.55 -6.99
N LEU A 90 -8.94 -4.15 -7.95
CA LEU A 90 -9.52 -4.75 -9.17
C LEU A 90 -9.63 -6.28 -9.10
N ASP A 91 -9.43 -6.91 -7.93
CA ASP A 91 -9.33 -8.36 -7.81
C ASP A 91 -10.55 -9.12 -8.32
N TYR A 92 -11.73 -8.49 -8.33
CA TYR A 92 -12.99 -9.04 -8.84
C TYR A 92 -13.55 -8.25 -10.04
N GLY A 93 -12.67 -7.56 -10.76
CA GLY A 93 -12.98 -6.85 -12.01
C GLY A 93 -13.56 -5.46 -11.82
N GLU A 94 -13.80 -4.79 -12.96
CA GLU A 94 -14.23 -3.39 -13.03
C GLU A 94 -15.56 -3.14 -12.32
N ASP A 95 -16.53 -4.06 -12.45
CA ASP A 95 -17.85 -3.93 -11.81
C ASP A 95 -17.73 -3.89 -10.28
N ALA A 96 -16.86 -4.72 -9.70
CA ALA A 96 -16.67 -4.78 -8.25
C ALA A 96 -15.95 -3.52 -7.74
N LEU A 97 -14.96 -3.00 -8.48
CA LEU A 97 -14.29 -1.74 -8.16
C LEU A 97 -15.29 -0.58 -8.17
N VAL A 98 -16.06 -0.45 -9.26
CA VAL A 98 -17.05 0.63 -9.41
C VAL A 98 -18.09 0.57 -8.30
N TYR A 99 -18.63 -0.63 -8.04
CA TYR A 99 -19.57 -0.83 -6.93
C TYR A 99 -18.98 -0.45 -5.57
N THR A 100 -17.71 -0.81 -5.33
CA THR A 100 -17.00 -0.46 -4.08
C THR A 100 -16.93 1.04 -3.90
N LYS A 101 -16.50 1.77 -4.94
CA LYS A 101 -16.38 3.22 -4.91
C LYS A 101 -17.74 3.89 -4.66
N GLU A 102 -18.77 3.48 -5.41
CA GLU A 102 -20.12 4.03 -5.26
C GLU A 102 -20.70 3.75 -3.86
N LEU A 103 -20.54 2.54 -3.34
CA LEU A 103 -21.02 2.19 -2.00
C LEU A 103 -20.34 3.00 -0.90
N LEU A 104 -19.03 3.27 -1.01
CA LEU A 104 -18.31 4.13 -0.08
C LEU A 104 -18.84 5.57 -0.13
N GLU A 105 -19.03 6.11 -1.33
CA GLU A 105 -19.48 7.50 -1.54
C GLU A 105 -20.94 7.71 -1.11
N ASP A 106 -21.83 6.77 -1.46
CA ASP A 106 -23.22 6.74 -1.00
C ASP A 106 -23.33 6.59 0.54
N SER A 107 -22.24 6.14 1.18
CA SER A 107 -22.11 5.99 2.62
C SER A 107 -21.39 7.16 3.30
N ASP A 108 -21.23 8.30 2.61
CA ASP A 108 -20.59 9.54 3.07
C ASP A 108 -19.05 9.48 3.22
N PHE A 109 -18.40 8.44 2.70
CA PHE A 109 -16.94 8.40 2.62
C PHE A 109 -16.44 9.16 1.40
N LYS A 110 -15.31 9.86 1.56
CA LYS A 110 -14.58 10.41 0.42
C LYS A 110 -13.61 9.35 -0.09
N THR A 111 -13.48 9.23 -1.41
CA THR A 111 -12.59 8.24 -2.03
C THR A 111 -11.55 8.92 -2.91
N VAL A 112 -10.41 8.27 -3.13
CA VAL A 112 -9.35 8.75 -4.01
C VAL A 112 -8.51 7.59 -4.56
N GLY A 113 -7.98 7.75 -5.77
CA GLY A 113 -6.96 6.84 -6.31
C GLY A 113 -7.50 5.65 -7.12
N ALA A 114 -8.79 5.57 -7.39
CA ALA A 114 -9.36 4.61 -8.34
C ALA A 114 -10.58 5.20 -9.06
N GLY A 115 -10.82 4.76 -10.29
CA GLY A 115 -11.90 5.31 -11.12
C GLY A 115 -12.30 4.40 -12.26
N ARG A 116 -13.28 4.86 -13.06
CA ARG A 116 -13.83 4.15 -14.23
C ARG A 116 -12.87 4.12 -15.44
N ASN A 117 -11.83 4.93 -15.39
CA ASN A 117 -10.76 5.04 -16.37
C ASN A 117 -9.59 5.79 -15.70
N LEU A 118 -8.50 5.95 -16.44
CA LEU A 118 -7.29 6.61 -15.98
C LEU A 118 -7.51 8.06 -15.53
N ASP A 119 -8.31 8.84 -16.28
CA ASP A 119 -8.58 10.24 -15.94
C ASP A 119 -9.33 10.35 -14.61
N ASN A 120 -10.34 9.50 -14.38
CA ASN A 120 -11.05 9.46 -13.10
C ASN A 120 -10.19 8.92 -11.95
N ALA A 121 -9.33 7.94 -12.22
CA ALA A 121 -8.43 7.41 -11.19
C ALA A 121 -7.40 8.47 -10.75
N GLU A 122 -6.99 9.35 -11.66
CA GLU A 122 -6.04 10.45 -11.42
C GLU A 122 -6.63 11.66 -10.70
N GLU A 123 -7.93 11.69 -10.48
CA GLU A 123 -8.58 12.76 -9.71
C GLU A 123 -8.00 12.86 -8.29
N VAL A 124 -7.62 14.08 -7.92
CA VAL A 124 -7.06 14.41 -6.62
C VAL A 124 -8.19 14.82 -5.69
N LEU A 125 -8.16 14.28 -4.47
CA LEU A 125 -9.18 14.59 -3.47
C LEU A 125 -8.82 15.87 -2.72
N GLU A 126 -9.67 16.90 -2.84
CA GLU A 126 -9.58 18.12 -2.04
C GLU A 126 -10.42 17.98 -0.78
N LEU A 127 -9.83 18.29 0.38
CA LEU A 127 -10.48 18.32 1.67
C LEU A 127 -10.35 19.71 2.28
N GLU A 128 -11.37 20.14 3.01
CA GLU A 128 -11.38 21.44 3.69
C GLU A 128 -11.74 21.27 5.17
N SER A 129 -11.01 21.95 6.05
CA SER A 129 -11.33 22.02 7.48
C SER A 129 -10.92 23.38 8.01
N GLU A 130 -11.83 24.06 8.72
CA GLU A 130 -11.58 25.39 9.31
C GLU A 130 -11.04 26.44 8.32
N GLY A 131 -11.40 26.33 7.03
CA GLY A 131 -10.97 27.24 5.96
C GLY A 131 -9.57 26.97 5.39
N GLU A 132 -8.88 25.91 5.84
CA GLU A 132 -7.66 25.39 5.22
C GLU A 132 -8.01 24.26 4.24
N ARG A 133 -7.32 24.20 3.10
CA ARG A 133 -7.51 23.17 2.08
C ARG A 133 -6.29 22.25 1.94
N ILE A 134 -6.53 20.95 1.85
CA ILE A 134 -5.51 19.94 1.60
C ILE A 134 -5.87 19.08 0.39
N ALA A 135 -4.90 18.82 -0.46
CA ALA A 135 -5.04 17.91 -1.59
C ALA A 135 -4.41 16.56 -1.26
N ILE A 136 -5.13 15.46 -1.50
CA ILE A 136 -4.66 14.09 -1.34
C ILE A 136 -4.47 13.47 -2.72
N VAL A 137 -3.22 13.16 -3.06
CA VAL A 137 -2.85 12.41 -4.27
C VAL A 137 -2.62 10.96 -3.86
N ASN A 138 -3.39 10.02 -4.40
CA ASN A 138 -3.20 8.60 -4.13
C ASN A 138 -2.90 7.82 -5.41
N CYS A 139 -1.81 7.03 -5.39
CA CYS A 139 -1.36 6.20 -6.51
C CYS A 139 -0.71 4.90 -6.03
N CYS A 140 -0.62 3.89 -6.90
CA CYS A 140 0.03 2.61 -6.58
C CYS A 140 1.04 2.18 -7.64
N GLU A 141 1.98 1.32 -7.26
CA GLU A 141 2.87 0.68 -8.24
C GLU A 141 2.10 -0.15 -9.28
N HIS A 142 2.72 -0.36 -10.44
CA HIS A 142 2.07 -1.02 -11.56
C HIS A 142 1.91 -2.52 -11.31
N GLU A 143 0.66 -2.94 -11.09
CA GLU A 143 0.25 -4.34 -10.98
C GLU A 143 -0.97 -4.62 -11.87
N PHE A 144 -1.76 -5.65 -11.54
CA PHE A 144 -2.93 -6.09 -12.29
C PHE A 144 -4.16 -5.20 -12.11
N SER A 145 -4.09 -4.16 -11.26
CA SER A 145 -5.23 -3.29 -10.91
C SER A 145 -5.26 -1.95 -11.63
N ILE A 146 -4.26 -1.62 -12.45
CA ILE A 146 -4.08 -0.27 -13.01
C ILE A 146 -5.19 0.12 -13.99
N ALA A 147 -5.70 1.35 -13.83
CA ALA A 147 -6.67 1.93 -14.74
C ALA A 147 -6.07 2.13 -16.15
N GLY A 148 -6.86 1.81 -17.17
CA GLY A 148 -6.54 2.10 -18.56
C GLY A 148 -7.26 3.35 -19.04
N VAL A 149 -6.94 3.79 -20.26
CA VAL A 149 -7.64 4.93 -20.90
C VAL A 149 -9.16 4.72 -20.93
N ASN A 150 -9.62 3.48 -21.10
CA ASN A 150 -11.04 3.13 -21.19
C ASN A 150 -11.44 1.98 -20.25
N SER A 151 -10.66 1.71 -19.20
CA SER A 151 -10.95 0.61 -18.26
C SER A 151 -10.71 1.06 -16.82
N ALA A 152 -11.59 0.61 -15.92
CA ALA A 152 -11.53 0.95 -14.52
C ALA A 152 -10.26 0.39 -13.85
N GLY A 153 -9.82 1.05 -12.78
CA GLY A 153 -8.66 0.60 -12.03
C GLY A 153 -8.10 1.66 -11.08
N ALA A 154 -6.94 1.34 -10.50
CA ALA A 154 -6.16 2.18 -9.63
C ALA A 154 -5.30 3.21 -10.40
N ASN A 155 -5.05 4.36 -9.78
CA ASN A 155 -4.15 5.39 -10.27
C ASN A 155 -2.69 4.91 -10.27
N PRO A 156 -2.02 4.80 -11.42
CA PRO A 156 -0.64 4.35 -11.46
C PRO A 156 0.35 5.40 -10.92
N LEU A 157 1.38 4.90 -10.23
CA LEU A 157 2.57 5.68 -9.93
C LEU A 157 3.29 5.98 -11.24
N ASN A 158 3.22 7.24 -11.65
CA ASN A 158 3.94 7.86 -12.75
C ASN A 158 4.46 9.23 -12.28
N VAL A 159 5.76 9.28 -11.99
CA VAL A 159 6.42 10.44 -11.36
C VAL A 159 6.09 11.78 -12.03
N ILE A 160 5.93 11.81 -13.36
CA ILE A 160 5.56 13.02 -14.11
C ILE A 160 4.12 13.44 -13.82
N LYS A 161 3.19 12.49 -13.78
CA LYS A 161 1.78 12.76 -13.47
C LYS A 161 1.61 13.22 -12.03
N GLN A 162 2.23 12.54 -11.06
CA GLN A 162 2.19 13.00 -9.67
C GLN A 162 2.90 14.35 -9.48
N TYR A 163 4.00 14.62 -10.18
CA TYR A 163 4.60 15.96 -10.19
C TYR A 163 3.61 17.04 -10.64
N ASN A 164 2.92 16.82 -11.77
CA ASN A 164 1.96 17.77 -12.31
C ASN A 164 0.78 17.98 -11.34
N ALA A 165 0.27 16.91 -10.73
CA ALA A 165 -0.75 17.00 -9.68
C ALA A 165 -0.27 17.87 -8.51
N ILE A 166 0.92 17.60 -7.96
CA ILE A 166 1.50 18.39 -6.87
C ILE A 166 1.65 19.86 -7.27
N GLN A 167 2.16 20.17 -8.47
CA GLN A 167 2.31 21.55 -8.94
C GLN A 167 0.97 22.27 -9.08
N ASN A 168 -0.05 21.58 -9.57
CA ASN A 168 -1.37 22.17 -9.80
C ASN A 168 -2.08 22.45 -8.47
N TYR A 169 -2.08 21.47 -7.56
CA TYR A 169 -2.78 21.60 -6.29
C TYR A 169 -2.06 22.49 -5.28
N LYS A 170 -0.73 22.61 -5.33
CA LYS A 170 0.00 23.60 -4.51
C LYS A 170 -0.41 25.05 -4.81
N LYS A 171 -0.99 25.34 -5.97
CA LYS A 171 -1.47 26.70 -6.31
C LYS A 171 -2.82 27.02 -5.68
N VAL A 172 -3.61 26.00 -5.34
CA VAL A 172 -5.00 26.15 -4.89
C VAL A 172 -5.25 25.60 -3.51
N CYS A 173 -4.42 24.70 -2.99
CA CYS A 173 -4.52 24.16 -1.63
C CYS A 173 -3.37 24.67 -0.76
N ASP A 174 -3.61 24.76 0.55
CA ASP A 174 -2.59 25.11 1.53
C ASP A 174 -1.57 23.98 1.71
N TYR A 175 -2.03 22.73 1.55
CA TYR A 175 -1.24 21.52 1.74
C TYR A 175 -1.48 20.49 0.63
N VAL A 176 -0.46 19.67 0.34
CA VAL A 176 -0.54 18.51 -0.55
C VAL A 176 0.07 17.29 0.14
N VAL A 177 -0.65 16.18 0.20
CA VAL A 177 -0.18 14.90 0.74
C VAL A 177 -0.21 13.85 -0.36
N VAL A 178 0.86 13.09 -0.49
CA VAL A 178 0.95 11.99 -1.45
C VAL A 178 0.92 10.67 -0.69
N ILE A 179 -0.03 9.80 -1.04
CA ILE A 179 -0.16 8.45 -0.47
C ILE A 179 0.15 7.45 -1.57
N VAL A 180 1.22 6.68 -1.40
CA VAL A 180 1.68 5.69 -2.36
C VAL A 180 1.42 4.28 -1.84
N HIS A 181 0.95 3.38 -2.68
CA HIS A 181 0.83 1.97 -2.37
C HIS A 181 1.85 1.19 -3.21
N GLY A 182 2.98 0.84 -2.62
CA GLY A 182 4.06 0.15 -3.34
C GLY A 182 5.25 -0.21 -2.47
N GLY A 183 6.23 -0.88 -3.08
CA GLY A 183 7.40 -1.43 -2.41
C GLY A 183 7.45 -2.94 -2.47
N ILE A 184 8.37 -3.55 -1.74
CA ILE A 184 8.54 -5.00 -1.75
C ILE A 184 7.89 -5.55 -0.48
N GLU A 185 6.91 -6.45 -0.64
CA GLU A 185 6.25 -7.13 0.47
C GLU A 185 7.27 -7.73 1.45
N HIS A 186 7.03 -7.51 2.75
CA HIS A 186 7.82 -7.98 3.87
C HIS A 186 9.27 -7.45 3.95
N PHE A 187 9.72 -6.62 3.02
CA PHE A 187 11.00 -5.92 3.14
C PHE A 187 10.79 -4.65 3.98
N PRO A 188 11.35 -4.54 5.20
CA PRO A 188 10.91 -3.53 6.15
C PRO A 188 11.71 -2.22 6.04
N PHE A 189 12.05 -1.84 4.81
CA PHE A 189 12.81 -0.67 4.40
C PHE A 189 12.35 -0.23 2.99
N PRO A 190 12.52 1.04 2.62
CA PRO A 190 12.33 1.45 1.23
C PRO A 190 13.44 0.94 0.32
N THR A 191 13.14 0.77 -0.97
CA THR A 191 14.19 0.68 -1.99
C THR A 191 14.80 2.06 -2.25
N ASN A 192 16.00 2.12 -2.84
CA ASN A 192 16.61 3.39 -3.25
C ASN A 192 15.71 4.18 -4.21
N ARG A 193 15.01 3.50 -5.14
CA ARG A 193 14.03 4.11 -6.05
C ARG A 193 12.88 4.77 -5.28
N MET A 194 12.32 4.10 -4.27
CA MET A 194 11.24 4.66 -3.43
C MET A 194 11.73 5.88 -2.66
N LYS A 195 12.91 5.78 -2.03
CA LYS A 195 13.52 6.90 -1.30
C LYS A 195 13.72 8.13 -2.19
N GLU A 196 14.28 7.93 -3.38
CA GLU A 196 14.48 8.99 -4.38
C GLU A 196 13.13 9.59 -4.84
N THR A 197 12.17 8.75 -5.19
CA THR A 197 10.85 9.18 -5.68
C THR A 197 10.09 9.99 -4.62
N TYR A 198 10.10 9.55 -3.36
CA TYR A 198 9.33 10.21 -2.30
C TYR A 198 9.99 11.53 -1.87
N ARG A 199 11.33 11.60 -1.85
CA ARG A 199 12.05 12.87 -1.69
C ARG A 199 11.74 13.83 -2.84
N PHE A 200 11.66 13.32 -4.07
CA PHE A 200 11.27 14.14 -5.22
C PHE A 200 9.84 14.69 -5.10
N PHE A 201 8.87 13.94 -4.57
CA PHE A 201 7.53 14.48 -4.29
C PHE A 201 7.55 15.62 -3.26
N ILE A 202 8.38 15.51 -2.22
CA ILE A 202 8.61 16.62 -1.28
C ILE A 202 9.23 17.83 -2.00
N ASP A 203 10.23 17.61 -2.86
CA ASP A 203 10.88 18.66 -3.66
C ASP A 203 9.91 19.35 -4.62
N ALA A 204 8.99 18.59 -5.22
CA ALA A 204 7.91 19.13 -6.05
C ALA A 204 6.95 20.00 -5.23
N GLY A 205 6.79 19.75 -3.94
CA GLY A 205 6.02 20.60 -3.05
C GLY A 205 5.01 19.87 -2.17
N ALA A 206 4.99 18.53 -2.17
CA ALA A 206 4.21 17.78 -1.20
C ALA A 206 4.67 18.12 0.23
N ASN A 207 3.72 18.23 1.16
CA ASN A 207 3.94 18.48 2.57
C ASN A 207 4.16 17.18 3.36
N ALA A 208 3.69 16.04 2.87
CA ALA A 208 3.99 14.72 3.42
C ALA A 208 3.90 13.64 2.33
N VAL A 209 4.64 12.56 2.50
CA VAL A 209 4.53 11.35 1.66
C VAL A 209 4.37 10.12 2.56
N ILE A 210 3.33 9.31 2.32
CA ILE A 210 2.99 8.16 3.16
C ILE A 210 2.88 6.92 2.27
N ASN A 211 3.42 5.79 2.72
CA ASN A 211 3.45 4.56 1.93
C ASN A 211 2.76 3.37 2.63
N HIS A 212 2.13 2.52 1.81
CA HIS A 212 1.39 1.30 2.16
C HIS A 212 2.02 0.05 1.50
N HIS A 213 1.30 -1.07 1.37
CA HIS A 213 1.65 -2.27 0.58
C HIS A 213 2.66 -3.25 1.20
N GLN A 214 3.74 -2.79 1.83
CA GLN A 214 4.82 -3.70 2.24
C GLN A 214 4.38 -4.71 3.34
N HIS A 215 3.19 -4.53 3.93
CA HIS A 215 2.62 -5.35 5.00
C HIS A 215 3.54 -5.49 6.23
N CYS A 216 4.45 -4.52 6.40
CA CYS A 216 5.27 -4.31 7.58
C CYS A 216 5.63 -2.83 7.66
N TYR A 217 5.79 -2.30 8.88
CA TYR A 217 6.19 -0.91 9.03
C TYR A 217 7.68 -0.73 8.66
N CYS A 218 7.99 0.31 7.89
CA CYS A 218 9.30 0.47 7.24
C CYS A 218 10.16 1.60 7.81
N GLY A 219 9.67 2.35 8.80
CA GLY A 219 10.33 3.56 9.32
C GLY A 219 10.00 4.81 8.51
N TYR A 220 10.57 5.95 8.93
CA TYR A 220 10.31 7.26 8.35
C TYR A 220 11.55 8.15 8.35
N GLU A 221 11.52 9.22 7.56
CA GLU A 221 12.48 10.33 7.67
C GLU A 221 11.76 11.68 7.64
N THR A 222 12.43 12.70 8.18
CA THR A 222 12.02 14.10 7.99
C THR A 222 12.95 14.72 6.95
N TYR A 223 12.46 14.86 5.72
CA TYR A 223 13.22 15.43 4.61
C TYR A 223 12.76 16.87 4.37
N LYS A 224 13.68 17.85 4.49
CA LYS A 224 13.38 19.29 4.36
C LYS A 224 12.20 19.75 5.23
N GLY A 225 12.18 19.30 6.48
CA GLY A 225 11.12 19.63 7.46
C GLY A 225 9.82 18.83 7.30
N ARG A 226 9.72 17.94 6.30
CA ARG A 226 8.47 17.25 5.97
C ARG A 226 8.58 15.73 6.15
N PRO A 227 7.54 15.07 6.69
CA PRO A 227 7.59 13.65 6.95
C PRO A 227 7.45 12.80 5.68
N ILE A 228 8.26 11.75 5.59
CA ILE A 228 8.13 10.66 4.64
C ILE A 228 8.05 9.35 5.43
N PHE A 229 6.89 8.67 5.38
CA PHE A 229 6.70 7.36 5.98
C PHE A 229 6.77 6.29 4.90
N TYR A 230 7.73 5.36 5.01
CA TYR A 230 7.99 4.38 3.96
C TYR A 230 7.13 3.13 4.04
N GLY A 231 6.34 2.95 5.10
CA GLY A 231 5.43 1.82 5.23
C GLY A 231 4.76 1.87 6.59
N LEU A 232 3.42 1.88 6.61
CA LEU A 232 2.64 1.88 7.86
C LEU A 232 2.35 0.47 8.39
N GLY A 233 2.54 -0.57 7.58
CA GLY A 233 2.13 -1.93 7.88
C GLY A 233 0.63 -2.15 7.71
N ASN A 234 0.12 -3.25 8.23
CA ASN A 234 -1.31 -3.56 8.20
C ASN A 234 -2.04 -2.84 9.33
N PHE A 235 -3.19 -2.23 9.04
CA PHE A 235 -4.10 -1.70 10.05
C PHE A 235 -5.00 -2.79 10.64
N LEU A 236 -5.77 -3.48 9.80
CA LEU A 236 -6.54 -4.64 10.21
C LEU A 236 -6.60 -5.60 9.01
N PHE A 237 -5.73 -6.61 9.04
CA PHE A 237 -5.57 -7.59 7.98
C PHE A 237 -5.21 -8.93 8.60
N ASP A 238 -6.22 -9.79 8.81
CA ASP A 238 -6.03 -11.06 9.48
C ASP A 238 -5.46 -12.13 8.53
N TRP A 239 -4.33 -12.71 8.90
CA TRP A 239 -3.75 -13.87 8.22
C TRP A 239 -3.25 -14.89 9.25
N GLU A 240 -3.96 -16.02 9.33
CA GLU A 240 -3.66 -17.11 10.26
C GLU A 240 -2.22 -17.63 10.19
N GLY A 241 -1.61 -17.66 8.99
CA GLY A 241 -0.23 -18.13 8.78
C GLY A 241 0.86 -17.15 9.21
N LYS A 242 0.52 -15.94 9.65
CA LYS A 242 1.48 -14.86 9.94
C LYS A 242 1.34 -14.25 11.33
N ARG A 243 0.53 -14.83 12.23
CA ARG A 243 0.31 -14.32 13.60
C ARG A 243 1.63 -14.18 14.37
N ASN A 244 1.72 -13.15 15.21
CA ASN A 244 2.89 -12.80 16.02
C ASN A 244 4.16 -12.55 15.20
N THR A 245 4.01 -11.95 14.00
CA THR A 245 5.13 -11.56 13.14
C THR A 245 5.04 -10.07 12.77
N LEU A 246 5.98 -9.59 11.95
CA LEU A 246 5.96 -8.23 11.40
C LEU A 246 4.67 -7.89 10.63
N TRP A 247 3.92 -8.90 10.15
CA TRP A 247 2.60 -8.72 9.54
C TRP A 247 1.58 -8.05 10.47
N ASN A 248 1.74 -8.28 11.77
CA ASN A 248 0.80 -7.85 12.81
C ASN A 248 1.22 -6.53 13.46
N GLU A 249 2.41 -6.01 13.17
CA GLU A 249 2.87 -4.74 13.72
C GLU A 249 2.58 -3.61 12.72
N GLY A 250 1.89 -2.58 13.17
CA GLY A 250 1.53 -1.43 12.36
C GLY A 250 1.68 -0.11 13.10
N VAL A 251 1.57 0.98 12.36
CA VAL A 251 1.56 2.35 12.88
C VAL A 251 0.42 3.15 12.27
N MET A 252 -0.27 3.93 13.11
CA MET A 252 -1.09 5.04 12.63
C MET A 252 -0.26 6.32 12.75
N VAL A 253 -0.36 7.19 11.76
CA VAL A 253 0.31 8.49 11.77
C VAL A 253 -0.71 9.61 11.76
N GLY A 254 -0.69 10.40 12.82
CA GLY A 254 -1.43 11.65 12.90
C GLY A 254 -0.55 12.80 12.42
N ILE A 255 -1.02 13.62 11.49
CA ILE A 255 -0.29 14.78 10.98
C ILE A 255 -1.13 16.04 11.26
N THR A 256 -0.50 17.01 11.91
CA THR A 256 -1.06 18.33 12.16
C THR A 256 -0.44 19.34 11.22
N PHE A 257 -1.28 20.02 10.46
CA PHE A 257 -0.93 21.11 9.58
C PHE A 257 -1.35 22.43 10.22
N GLU A 258 -0.41 23.37 10.25
CA GLU A 258 -0.61 24.73 10.72
C GLU A 258 -0.01 25.71 9.71
N LYS A 259 -0.69 26.83 9.49
CA LYS A 259 -0.26 27.83 8.52
C LYS A 259 1.16 28.32 8.81
N ASN A 260 1.99 28.37 7.76
CA ASN A 260 3.40 28.80 7.81
C ASN A 260 4.31 27.97 8.74
N LYS A 261 3.92 26.75 9.10
CA LYS A 261 4.76 25.83 9.86
C LYS A 261 4.97 24.53 9.09
N ASP A 262 6.09 23.89 9.37
CA ASP A 262 6.33 22.53 8.89
C ASP A 262 5.34 21.56 9.57
N PRO A 263 4.82 20.55 8.85
CA PRO A 263 3.88 19.58 9.41
C PRO A 263 4.48 18.87 10.63
N GLN A 264 3.71 18.80 11.70
CA GLN A 264 4.06 18.01 12.89
C GLN A 264 3.34 16.67 12.82
N PHE A 265 3.93 15.62 13.38
CA PHE A 265 3.29 14.30 13.37
C PHE A 265 3.45 13.54 14.69
N GLU A 266 2.49 12.68 14.96
CA GLU A 266 2.46 11.72 16.06
C GLU A 266 2.35 10.30 15.49
N VAL A 267 3.08 9.36 16.10
CA VAL A 267 3.07 7.94 15.70
C VAL A 267 2.43 7.11 16.80
N TYR A 268 1.42 6.33 16.43
CA TYR A 268 0.71 5.42 17.32
C TYR A 268 0.99 3.97 16.90
N PRO A 269 1.97 3.29 17.52
CA PRO A 269 2.26 1.90 17.21
C PRO A 269 1.21 0.98 17.83
N PHE A 270 0.82 -0.06 17.10
CA PHE A 270 -0.17 -1.04 17.52
C PHE A 270 0.19 -2.45 17.02
N ASP A 271 -0.48 -3.43 17.60
CA ASP A 271 -0.53 -4.80 17.10
C ASP A 271 -1.94 -5.08 16.54
N GLN A 272 -2.03 -5.87 15.47
CA GLN A 272 -3.29 -6.24 14.84
C GLN A 272 -3.38 -7.74 14.58
N SER A 273 -4.54 -8.35 14.82
CA SER A 273 -4.84 -9.75 14.45
C SER A 273 -3.83 -10.80 14.93
N ASN A 274 -3.26 -10.64 16.11
CA ASN A 274 -2.49 -11.69 16.79
C ASN A 274 -3.46 -12.77 17.34
N ASP A 275 -3.64 -12.78 18.65
CA ASP A 275 -4.52 -13.75 19.32
C ASP A 275 -6.00 -13.51 18.97
N GLU A 276 -6.44 -12.25 19.04
CA GLU A 276 -7.77 -11.81 18.58
C GLU A 276 -7.65 -10.97 17.30
N PRO A 277 -8.67 -10.98 16.42
CA PRO A 277 -8.68 -10.23 15.15
C PRO A 277 -9.00 -8.75 15.37
N CYS A 278 -8.23 -8.06 16.21
CA CYS A 278 -8.48 -6.68 16.59
C CYS A 278 -7.20 -5.84 16.52
N VAL A 279 -7.36 -4.52 16.59
CA VAL A 279 -6.26 -3.55 16.70
C VAL A 279 -6.10 -3.16 18.16
N VAL A 280 -4.88 -3.29 18.68
CA VAL A 280 -4.54 -2.99 20.08
C VAL A 280 -3.30 -2.10 20.12
N LEU A 281 -3.41 -0.93 20.74
CA LEU A 281 -2.30 -0.02 20.93
C LEU A 281 -1.22 -0.68 21.79
N LYS A 282 0.05 -0.41 21.45
CA LYS A 282 1.15 -0.85 22.31
C LYS A 282 1.09 -0.10 23.64
N ASP A 283 1.28 -0.84 24.73
CA ASP A 283 1.46 -0.25 26.06
C ASP A 283 2.76 0.59 26.14
N GLU A 284 3.01 1.24 27.27
CA GLU A 284 4.19 2.12 27.41
C GLU A 284 5.52 1.40 27.14
N LYS A 285 5.62 0.11 27.49
CA LYS A 285 6.83 -0.68 27.27
C LYS A 285 6.96 -1.03 25.80
N GLY A 286 5.91 -1.56 25.19
CA GLY A 286 5.86 -1.89 23.77
C GLY A 286 6.09 -0.67 22.88
N LYS A 287 5.62 0.51 23.29
CA LYS A 287 5.91 1.78 22.62
C LYS A 287 7.39 2.13 22.66
N LYS A 288 8.06 2.01 23.83
CA LYS A 288 9.52 2.24 23.94
C LYS A 288 10.32 1.25 23.10
N ASP A 289 9.96 -0.03 23.13
CA ASP A 289 10.62 -1.07 22.33
C ASP A 289 10.42 -0.83 20.83
N PHE A 290 9.24 -0.35 20.43
CA PHE A 290 8.97 0.11 19.06
C PHE A 290 9.85 1.31 18.69
N GLU A 291 9.91 2.35 19.53
CA GLU A 291 10.68 3.57 19.28
C GLU A 291 12.17 3.29 19.06
N VAL A 292 12.77 2.38 19.84
CA VAL A 292 14.17 1.96 19.67
C VAL A 292 14.39 1.27 18.32
N ARG A 293 13.53 0.30 17.96
CA ARG A 293 13.63 -0.39 16.66
C ARG A 293 13.41 0.56 15.49
N ASN A 294 12.46 1.49 15.63
CA ASN A 294 12.12 2.45 14.59
C ASN A 294 13.22 3.51 14.41
N ALA A 295 13.88 3.94 15.48
CA ALA A 295 15.03 4.82 15.41
C ALA A 295 16.19 4.19 14.62
N GLU A 296 16.44 2.89 14.81
CA GLU A 296 17.44 2.17 14.02
C GLU A 296 17.05 2.07 12.54
N LYS A 297 15.77 1.83 12.23
CA LYS A 297 15.28 1.87 10.85
C LYS A 297 15.52 3.23 10.21
N ASN A 298 15.17 4.31 10.91
CA ASN A 298 15.34 5.67 10.44
C ASN A 298 16.82 6.00 10.20
N ARG A 299 17.72 5.51 11.06
CA ARG A 299 19.18 5.63 10.89
C ARG A 299 19.67 4.93 9.62
N ILE A 300 19.21 3.71 9.36
CA ILE A 300 19.54 2.95 8.15
C ILE A 300 18.99 3.67 6.91
N ILE A 301 17.74 4.15 6.95
CA ILE A 301 17.13 4.90 5.85
C ILE A 301 17.95 6.13 5.48
N GLN A 302 18.52 6.85 6.45
CA GLN A 302 19.29 8.06 6.18
C GLN A 302 20.66 7.79 5.55
N ASP A 303 21.24 6.60 5.73
CA ASP A 303 22.56 6.22 5.20
C ASP A 303 22.43 5.29 3.99
N ASP A 304 22.71 5.80 2.80
CA ASP A 304 22.57 5.06 1.54
C ASP A 304 23.40 3.76 1.49
N ARG A 305 24.53 3.70 2.21
CA ARG A 305 25.37 2.48 2.24
C ARG A 305 24.74 1.40 3.11
N LEU A 306 24.15 1.79 4.24
CA LEU A 306 23.44 0.85 5.12
C LEU A 306 22.14 0.38 4.49
N LEU A 307 21.42 1.28 3.82
CA LEU A 307 20.21 0.92 3.10
C LEU A 307 20.49 -0.05 1.95
N ASP A 308 21.53 0.19 1.15
CA ASP A 308 21.96 -0.76 0.11
C ASP A 308 22.38 -2.10 0.72
N TYR A 309 23.10 -2.09 1.85
CA TYR A 309 23.47 -3.33 2.55
C TYR A 309 22.25 -4.17 2.94
N GLU A 310 21.21 -3.57 3.56
CA GLU A 310 19.98 -4.29 3.92
C GLU A 310 19.22 -4.78 2.68
N TYR A 311 19.24 -4.00 1.59
CA TYR A 311 18.66 -4.42 0.31
C TYR A 311 19.40 -5.62 -0.30
N GLN A 312 20.74 -5.60 -0.36
CA GLN A 312 21.53 -6.73 -0.89
C GLN A 312 21.35 -7.99 -0.03
N LYS A 313 21.21 -7.83 1.28
CA LYS A 313 20.89 -8.92 2.20
C LYS A 313 19.53 -9.53 1.85
N PHE A 314 18.49 -8.71 1.68
CA PHE A 314 17.17 -9.17 1.24
C PHE A 314 17.24 -9.90 -0.10
N VAL A 315 17.91 -9.34 -1.11
CA VAL A 315 18.10 -9.98 -2.43
C VAL A 315 18.73 -11.36 -2.31
N LYS A 316 19.74 -11.52 -1.43
CA LYS A 316 20.38 -12.81 -1.19
C LYS A 316 19.43 -13.83 -0.57
N GLU A 317 18.57 -13.40 0.36
CA GLU A 317 17.55 -14.24 0.99
C GLU A 317 16.48 -14.69 -0.02
N GLN A 318 16.05 -13.78 -0.90
CA GLN A 318 15.02 -14.01 -1.91
C GLN A 318 15.52 -14.70 -3.19
N LYS A 319 16.84 -14.84 -3.36
CA LYS A 319 17.46 -15.31 -4.61
C LYS A 319 16.83 -16.58 -5.17
N LYS A 320 16.55 -17.58 -4.31
CA LYS A 320 15.98 -18.87 -4.77
C LYS A 320 14.55 -18.71 -5.29
N GLU A 321 13.75 -17.89 -4.64
CA GLU A 321 12.35 -17.64 -5.01
C GLU A 321 12.27 -16.94 -6.36
N TYR A 322 13.04 -15.85 -6.54
CA TYR A 322 13.11 -15.16 -7.82
C TYR A 322 13.77 -15.98 -8.93
N GLN A 323 14.74 -16.84 -8.59
CA GLN A 323 15.35 -17.75 -9.55
C GLN A 323 14.31 -18.73 -10.12
N LEU A 324 13.38 -19.24 -9.29
CA LEU A 324 12.34 -20.13 -9.78
C LEU A 324 11.40 -19.49 -10.81
N LEU A 325 11.24 -18.16 -10.82
CA LEU A 325 10.40 -17.46 -11.80
C LEU A 325 10.96 -17.48 -13.22
N VAL A 326 12.29 -17.62 -13.37
CA VAL A 326 12.95 -17.66 -14.68
C VAL A 326 13.25 -19.08 -15.15
N GLU A 327 13.21 -20.04 -14.22
CA GLU A 327 13.39 -21.47 -14.49
C GLU A 327 12.06 -22.10 -14.97
N PRO A 328 12.10 -23.19 -15.75
CA PRO A 328 10.88 -23.82 -16.30
C PRO A 328 10.13 -24.71 -15.28
N TYR A 329 10.39 -24.55 -13.98
CA TYR A 329 9.91 -25.44 -12.93
C TYR A 329 8.67 -24.87 -12.24
N ASP A 330 7.49 -25.27 -12.70
CA ASP A 330 6.22 -24.71 -12.19
C ASP A 330 5.55 -25.57 -11.10
N SER A 331 5.73 -26.89 -11.15
CA SER A 331 5.08 -27.80 -10.20
C SER A 331 5.78 -27.78 -8.84
N ARG A 332 5.02 -27.95 -7.75
CA ARG A 332 5.55 -28.05 -6.37
C ARG A 332 6.68 -29.07 -6.25
N LEU A 333 6.56 -30.21 -6.93
CA LEU A 333 7.59 -31.24 -6.96
C LEU A 333 8.86 -30.74 -7.67
N SER A 334 8.73 -30.20 -8.88
CA SER A 334 9.89 -29.72 -9.66
C SER A 334 10.62 -28.57 -8.97
N LYS A 335 9.89 -27.59 -8.43
CA LYS A 335 10.45 -26.51 -7.59
C LYS A 335 11.22 -27.08 -6.39
N GLY A 336 10.63 -28.08 -5.71
CA GLY A 336 11.25 -28.75 -4.57
C GLY A 336 12.51 -29.55 -4.92
N LEU A 337 12.56 -30.18 -6.09
CA LEU A 337 13.75 -30.89 -6.57
C LEU A 337 14.85 -29.90 -6.97
N PHE A 338 14.51 -28.84 -7.69
CA PHE A 338 15.46 -27.77 -8.05
C PHE A 338 16.08 -27.12 -6.80
N ASN A 339 15.27 -26.76 -5.82
CA ASN A 339 15.75 -26.14 -4.56
C ASN A 339 16.68 -27.05 -3.74
N ARG A 340 16.59 -28.38 -3.92
CA ARG A 340 17.47 -29.38 -3.33
C ARG A 340 18.70 -29.71 -4.18
N GLY A 341 18.87 -29.06 -5.34
CA GLY A 341 19.96 -29.31 -6.28
C GLY A 341 19.82 -30.61 -7.09
N LEU A 342 18.62 -31.19 -7.13
CA LEU A 342 18.33 -32.44 -7.86
C LEU A 342 17.89 -32.19 -9.31
N LEU A 343 17.55 -30.94 -9.66
CA LEU A 343 17.34 -30.50 -11.03
C LEU A 343 18.35 -29.40 -11.37
N PRO A 344 18.93 -29.39 -12.58
CA PRO A 344 19.87 -28.37 -13.00
C PRO A 344 19.17 -27.03 -13.27
N SER A 345 19.93 -25.94 -13.39
CA SER A 345 19.40 -24.73 -14.03
C SER A 345 19.27 -24.97 -15.52
N MET A 346 18.13 -24.57 -16.11
CA MET A 346 17.90 -24.67 -17.55
C MET A 346 18.22 -23.35 -18.28
N ILE A 347 18.71 -22.35 -17.56
CA ILE A 347 19.02 -21.02 -18.10
C ILE A 347 20.53 -20.87 -18.29
N SER A 348 20.96 -20.68 -19.52
CA SER A 348 22.36 -20.39 -19.82
C SER A 348 22.74 -18.95 -19.44
N LYS A 349 24.03 -18.72 -19.18
CA LYS A 349 24.57 -17.36 -18.97
C LYS A 349 24.21 -16.40 -20.11
N ALA A 350 24.24 -16.89 -21.35
CA ALA A 350 23.85 -16.09 -22.52
C ALA A 350 22.36 -15.69 -22.49
N LYS A 351 21.48 -16.58 -22.04
CA LYS A 351 20.05 -16.27 -21.86
C LYS A 351 19.83 -15.28 -20.71
N LEU A 352 20.55 -15.41 -19.59
CA LEU A 352 20.49 -14.44 -18.49
C LEU A 352 20.87 -13.03 -18.93
N VAL A 353 21.97 -12.87 -19.68
CA VAL A 353 22.38 -11.56 -20.21
C VAL A 353 21.31 -10.95 -21.11
N LYS A 354 20.66 -11.76 -21.95
CA LYS A 354 19.54 -11.31 -22.78
C LYS A 354 18.36 -10.87 -21.93
N LEU A 355 17.88 -11.72 -21.01
CA LEU A 355 16.77 -11.39 -20.12
C LEU A 355 17.04 -10.10 -19.34
N LEU A 356 18.26 -9.95 -18.82
CA LEU A 356 18.66 -8.74 -18.10
C LEU A 356 18.57 -7.50 -19.00
N ASN A 357 19.04 -7.57 -20.25
CA ASN A 357 18.91 -6.47 -21.20
C ASN A 357 17.45 -6.11 -21.49
N TYR A 358 16.56 -7.11 -21.59
CA TYR A 358 15.12 -6.87 -21.81
C TYR A 358 14.42 -6.26 -20.59
N ILE A 359 14.96 -6.47 -19.38
CA ILE A 359 14.44 -5.86 -18.15
C ILE A 359 15.05 -4.48 -17.90
N TYR A 360 16.35 -4.29 -18.19
CA TYR A 360 17.07 -3.04 -17.94
C TYR A 360 16.78 -1.95 -18.95
N CYS A 361 16.65 -2.30 -20.23
CA CYS A 361 16.33 -1.31 -21.25
C CYS A 361 14.83 -1.02 -21.19
N GLU A 362 14.48 0.25 -20.91
CA GLU A 362 13.11 0.71 -20.71
C GLU A 362 12.22 0.37 -21.91
N SER A 363 12.69 0.65 -23.14
CA SER A 363 11.95 0.32 -24.36
C SER A 363 11.76 -1.18 -24.57
N HIS A 364 12.75 -2.00 -24.19
CA HIS A 364 12.59 -3.45 -24.28
C HIS A 364 11.65 -3.99 -23.20
N GLN A 365 11.66 -3.40 -22.01
CA GLN A 365 10.77 -3.76 -20.92
C GLN A 365 9.30 -3.50 -21.31
N GLU A 366 9.00 -2.34 -21.90
CA GLU A 366 7.65 -2.02 -22.39
C GLU A 366 7.14 -3.03 -23.44
N VAL A 367 7.98 -3.38 -24.41
CA VAL A 367 7.66 -4.38 -25.43
C VAL A 367 7.47 -5.76 -24.77
N MET A 368 8.35 -6.15 -23.86
CA MET A 368 8.28 -7.45 -23.18
C MET A 368 7.01 -7.58 -22.34
N VAL A 369 6.62 -6.54 -21.61
CA VAL A 369 5.35 -6.50 -20.85
C VAL A 369 4.16 -6.67 -21.78
N SER A 370 4.16 -5.99 -22.93
CA SER A 370 3.07 -6.10 -23.92
C SER A 370 2.96 -7.52 -24.48
N VAL A 371 4.09 -8.13 -24.87
CA VAL A 371 4.14 -9.51 -25.35
C VAL A 371 3.66 -10.50 -24.28
N LEU A 372 4.07 -10.31 -23.01
CA LEU A 372 3.62 -11.18 -21.92
C LEU A 372 2.12 -11.08 -21.65
N LYS A 373 1.53 -9.87 -21.77
CA LYS A 373 0.08 -9.67 -21.66
C LYS A 373 -0.67 -10.37 -22.78
N ASP A 374 -0.22 -10.25 -24.03
CA ASP A 374 -0.84 -10.92 -25.17
C ASP A 374 -0.81 -12.46 -25.01
N LEU A 375 0.36 -13.01 -24.65
CA LEU A 375 0.53 -14.44 -24.38
C LEU A 375 -0.35 -14.96 -23.23
N MET A 376 -0.60 -14.12 -22.22
CA MET A 376 -1.48 -14.45 -21.10
C MET A 376 -2.93 -14.59 -21.57
N LEU A 377 -3.39 -13.73 -22.49
CA LEU A 377 -4.76 -13.76 -23.02
C LEU A 377 -5.00 -14.88 -24.03
N GLU A 378 -3.97 -15.33 -24.75
CA GLU A 378 -4.05 -16.43 -25.71
C GLU A 378 -4.21 -17.82 -25.05
N LYS A 379 -3.67 -17.99 -23.84
CA LYS A 379 -3.72 -19.25 -23.10
C LYS A 379 -5.06 -19.42 -22.40
N LYS A 380 -5.96 -20.19 -23.01
CA LYS A 380 -7.24 -20.64 -22.43
C LYS A 380 -7.08 -21.88 -21.55
#